data_AF-A0AAV5V1Y8-F1
#
_entry.id   AF-A0AAV5V1Y8-F1
#
_cell.length_a   1.000
_cell.length_b   1.000
_cell.length_c   1.000
_cell.angle_alpha   90.00
_cell.angle_beta   90.00
_cell.angle_gamma   90.00
#
_symmetry.space_group_name_H-M   'P 1'
#
loop_
_entity.id
_entity.type
_entity.pdbx_description
1 polymer ?
#
loop_
_entity_poly.entity_id
_entity_poly.type
_entity_poly.pdbx_seq_one_letter_code
_entity_poly.pdbx_strand_id
1 'polypeptide(L)'
;GNRPIQCLLCDKAVVVRGIDTHVQKHLKYFPLKCGSCDFQAINKADFEQHLFDDDHQSAAVVEPYKEWLVRTLHDDIVKAARYGVETLLRSK
;
A
#
# COMPACT_ATOMS: atom_id res chain seq x y z
N GLY A 1 -5.23 14.37 -14.96
CA GLY A 1 -6.26 14.39 -13.91
C GLY A 1 -6.17 13.14 -13.09
N ASN A 2 -6.07 13.25 -11.76
CA ASN A 2 -6.01 12.11 -10.83
C ASN A 2 -7.41 11.51 -10.65
N ARG A 3 -7.97 10.90 -11.71
CA ARG A 3 -9.26 10.22 -11.59
C ARG A 3 -9.10 9.03 -10.64
N PRO A 4 -9.94 8.89 -9.61
CA PRO A 4 -9.90 7.74 -8.75
C PRO A 4 -10.34 6.48 -9.51
N ILE A 5 -9.79 5.35 -9.11
CA ILE A 5 -10.16 4.01 -9.60
C ILE A 5 -10.78 3.21 -8.46
N GLN A 6 -11.66 2.27 -8.78
CA GLN A 6 -12.26 1.40 -7.76
C GLN A 6 -11.30 0.29 -7.36
N CYS A 7 -11.14 0.08 -6.06
CA CYS A 7 -10.41 -1.05 -5.52
C CYS A 7 -11.21 -2.34 -5.67
N LEU A 8 -10.57 -3.40 -6.16
CA LEU A 8 -11.18 -4.73 -6.30
C LEU A 8 -11.38 -5.47 -4.96
N LEU A 9 -10.79 -4.97 -3.86
CA LEU A 9 -10.87 -5.60 -2.54
C LEU A 9 -11.96 -5.03 -1.63
N CYS A 10 -12.42 -3.80 -1.88
CA CYS A 10 -13.44 -3.14 -1.04
C CYS A 10 -14.27 -2.05 -1.74
N ASP A 11 -14.29 -2.00 -3.07
CA ASP A 11 -15.05 -1.07 -3.93
C ASP A 11 -14.80 0.43 -3.72
N LYS A 12 -13.91 0.79 -2.77
CA LYS A 12 -13.56 2.17 -2.47
C LYS A 12 -12.87 2.81 -3.67
N ALA A 13 -13.29 4.03 -3.99
CA ALA A 13 -12.62 4.88 -4.97
C ALA A 13 -11.32 5.45 -4.37
N VAL A 14 -10.19 5.17 -5.01
CA VAL A 14 -8.85 5.56 -4.55
C VAL A 14 -8.10 6.25 -5.68
N VAL A 15 -7.37 7.33 -5.39
CA VAL A 15 -6.48 7.95 -6.38
C VAL A 15 -5.35 6.98 -6.75
N VAL A 16 -5.01 6.89 -8.04
CA VAL A 16 -4.01 5.92 -8.53
C VAL A 16 -2.68 6.00 -7.77
N ARG A 17 -2.23 7.19 -7.37
CA ARG A 17 -0.97 7.37 -6.61
C ARG A 17 -1.02 6.85 -5.16
N GLY A 18 -2.21 6.60 -4.61
CA GLY A 18 -2.43 6.15 -3.23
C GLY A 18 -2.88 4.70 -3.14
N ILE A 19 -2.81 3.95 -4.23
CA ILE A 19 -3.28 2.58 -4.28
C ILE A 19 -2.36 1.60 -3.52
N ASP A 20 -1.04 1.80 -3.55
CA ASP A 20 -0.10 0.95 -2.82
C ASP A 20 -0.34 1.03 -1.32
N THR A 21 -0.42 2.26 -0.78
CA THR A 21 -0.71 2.50 0.63
C THR A 21 -2.12 2.04 1.03
N HIS A 22 -3.07 2.06 0.08
CA HIS A 22 -4.39 1.48 0.29
C HIS A 22 -4.36 -0.05 0.38
N VAL A 23 -3.66 -0.72 -0.53
CA VAL A 23 -3.51 -2.18 -0.54
C VAL A 23 -2.73 -2.66 0.68
N GLN A 24 -1.69 -1.94 1.11
CA GLN A 24 -0.95 -2.23 2.35
C GLN A 24 -1.87 -2.32 3.58
N LYS A 25 -2.91 -1.49 3.66
CA LYS A 25 -3.92 -1.55 4.74
C LYS A 25 -4.75 -2.83 4.69
N HIS A 26 -5.11 -3.32 3.50
CA HIS A 26 -5.78 -4.61 3.35
C HIS A 26 -4.91 -5.76 3.86
N LEU A 27 -3.63 -5.72 3.53
CA LEU A 27 -2.66 -6.76 3.89
C LEU A 27 -2.13 -6.65 5.32
N LYS A 28 -2.51 -5.60 6.06
CA LYS A 28 -1.91 -5.24 7.36
C LYS A 28 -0.38 -5.25 7.29
N TYR A 29 0.15 -4.70 6.20
CA TYR A 29 1.58 -4.61 5.95
C TYR A 29 2.06 -3.19 6.23
N PHE A 30 2.87 -3.05 7.26
CA PHE A 30 3.42 -1.78 7.73
C PHE A 30 4.95 -1.88 7.66
N PRO A 31 5.57 -1.49 6.52
CA PRO A 31 7.00 -1.69 6.28
C PRO A 31 7.91 -0.83 7.16
N LEU A 32 7.38 0.28 7.69
CA LEU A 32 8.10 1.19 8.56
C LEU A 32 7.78 0.82 10.01
N LYS A 33 8.76 0.30 10.75
CA LYS A 33 8.61 -0.01 12.17
C LYS A 33 9.59 0.79 13.00
N CYS A 34 9.13 1.28 14.14
CA CYS A 34 10.03 1.88 15.10
C CYS A 34 10.91 0.79 15.71
N GLY A 35 12.20 1.06 15.87
CA GLY A 35 13.12 0.16 16.57
C GLY A 35 12.99 0.26 18.09
N SER A 36 12.38 1.34 18.60
CA SER A 36 12.29 1.67 20.02
C SER A 36 10.93 1.37 20.65
N CYS A 37 9.87 1.24 19.86
CA CYS A 37 8.52 0.91 20.33
C CYS A 37 7.71 0.15 19.27
N ASP A 38 6.47 -0.24 19.61
CA ASP A 38 5.59 -1.00 18.70
C ASP A 38 4.95 -0.16 17.59
N PHE A 39 5.34 1.11 17.43
CA PHE A 39 4.80 1.98 16.38
C PHE A 39 5.16 1.44 15.00
N GLN A 40 4.18 1.39 14.11
CA GLN A 40 4.35 0.97 12.72
C GLN A 40 3.54 1.88 11.80
N ALA A 41 4.06 2.14 10.62
CA ALA A 41 3.46 3.03 9.64
C ALA A 41 3.57 2.49 8.22
N ILE A 42 2.62 2.91 7.40
CA ILE A 42 2.61 2.73 5.95
C ILE A 42 3.22 3.95 5.27
N ASN A 43 2.79 5.15 5.69
CA ASN A 43 3.24 6.39 5.10
C ASN A 43 4.55 6.83 5.74
N LYS A 44 5.48 7.27 4.88
CA LYS A 44 6.77 7.80 5.32
C LYS A 44 6.63 9.06 6.19
N ALA A 45 5.73 9.99 5.82
CA ALA A 45 5.52 11.23 6.57
C ALA A 45 5.05 10.97 8.02
N ASP A 46 4.07 10.08 8.20
CA ASP A 46 3.56 9.70 9.53
C ASP A 46 4.68 9.08 10.40
N PHE A 47 5.57 8.30 9.77
CA PHE A 47 6.68 7.67 10.45
C PHE A 47 7.79 8.65 10.82
N GLU A 48 8.18 9.55 9.91
CA GLU A 48 9.18 10.59 10.18
C GLU A 48 8.71 11.53 11.29
N GLN A 49 7.42 11.86 11.32
CA GLN A 49 6.83 12.65 12.39
C GLN A 49 6.96 11.94 13.74
N HIS A 50 6.63 10.63 13.81
CA HIS A 50 6.82 9.84 15.03
C HIS A 50 8.28 9.83 15.51
N LEU A 51 9.24 9.60 14.61
CA LEU A 51 10.66 9.58 15.00
C LEU A 51 11.13 10.94 15.53
N PHE A 52 10.62 12.03 14.98
CA PHE A 52 10.93 13.39 15.41
C PHE A 52 10.32 13.75 16.76
N ASP A 53 9.03 13.41 16.98
CA ASP A 53 8.32 13.76 18.21
C ASP A 53 8.78 12.94 19.42
N ASP A 54 9.12 11.66 19.21
CA ASP A 54 9.46 10.71 20.27
C ASP A 54 10.98 10.43 20.40
N ASP A 55 11.83 11.08 19.59
CA ASP A 55 13.29 10.85 19.52
C ASP A 55 13.66 9.36 19.33
N HIS A 56 12.93 8.69 18.44
CA HIS A 56 13.07 7.26 18.20
C HIS A 56 13.89 6.93 16.95
N GLN A 57 14.34 5.68 16.85
CA GLN A 57 15.08 5.17 15.68
C GLN A 57 14.19 4.33 14.75
N SER A 58 14.45 4.43 13.45
CA SER A 58 13.75 3.65 12.44
C SER A 58 14.33 2.25 12.25
N ALA A 59 13.46 1.26 12.03
CA ALA A 59 13.81 -0.03 11.46
C ALA A 59 12.91 -0.34 10.25
N ALA A 60 13.53 -0.57 9.08
CA ALA A 60 12.79 -1.05 7.92
C ALA A 60 12.58 -2.56 8.05
N VAL A 61 11.33 -3.02 7.95
CA VAL A 61 11.03 -4.45 7.84
C VAL A 61 10.79 -4.78 6.39
N VAL A 62 11.69 -5.58 5.81
CA VAL A 62 11.50 -6.15 4.48
C VAL A 62 10.74 -7.46 4.64
N GLU A 63 9.47 -7.48 4.24
CA GLU A 63 8.71 -8.72 4.06
C GLU A 63 8.52 -8.96 2.56
N PRO A 64 9.44 -9.67 1.88
CA PRO A 64 9.48 -9.74 0.41
C PRO A 64 8.17 -10.23 -0.21
N TYR A 65 7.51 -11.19 0.45
CA TYR A 65 6.22 -11.71 0.01
C TYR A 65 5.11 -10.67 0.08
N LYS A 66 5.02 -9.89 1.17
CA LYS A 66 3.99 -8.85 1.29
C LYS A 66 4.24 -7.70 0.33
N GLU A 67 5.49 -7.32 0.11
CA GLU A 67 5.88 -6.34 -0.90
C GLU A 67 5.44 -6.79 -2.30
N TRP A 68 5.75 -8.03 -2.68
CA TRP A 68 5.31 -8.60 -3.96
C TRP A 68 3.79 -8.63 -4.09
N LEU A 69 3.08 -9.00 -3.02
CA LEU A 69 1.62 -9.07 -3.01
C LEU A 69 0.98 -7.69 -3.17
N VAL A 70 1.52 -6.64 -2.53
CA VAL A 70 1.08 -5.24 -2.74
C VAL A 70 1.16 -4.89 -4.21
N ARG A 71 2.33 -5.14 -4.84
CA ARG A 71 2.57 -4.80 -6.24
C ARG A 71 1.66 -5.57 -7.20
N THR A 72 1.43 -6.85 -6.91
CA THR A 72 0.53 -7.70 -7.72
C THR A 72 -0.91 -7.17 -7.67
N LEU A 73 -1.40 -6.84 -6.48
CA LEU A 73 -2.75 -6.29 -6.30
C LEU A 73 -2.88 -4.88 -6.90
N HIS A 74 -1.86 -4.04 -6.77
CA HIS A 74 -1.78 -2.75 -7.44
C HIS A 74 -1.98 -2.91 -8.96
N ASP A 75 -1.16 -3.76 -9.58
CA ASP A 75 -1.19 -3.95 -11.02
C ASP A 75 -2.54 -4.49 -11.49
N ASP A 76 -3.15 -5.41 -10.73
CA ASP A 76 -4.46 -5.97 -11.02
C ASP A 76 -5.58 -4.92 -10.93
N ILE A 77 -5.58 -4.11 -9.87
CA ILE A 77 -6.57 -3.05 -9.70
C ILE A 77 -6.44 -2.00 -10.82
N VAL A 78 -5.21 -1.59 -11.16
CA VAL A 78 -4.97 -0.62 -12.23
C VAL A 78 -5.33 -1.21 -13.60
N LYS A 79 -4.99 -2.47 -13.87
CA LYS A 79 -5.29 -3.13 -15.13
C LYS A 79 -6.80 -3.34 -15.30
N ALA A 80 -7.51 -3.77 -14.26
CA ALA A 80 -8.96 -3.88 -14.26
C ALA A 80 -9.63 -2.51 -14.46
N ALA A 81 -9.15 -1.47 -13.79
CA ALA A 81 -9.68 -0.11 -13.97
C ALA A 81 -9.47 0.43 -15.40
N ARG A 82 -8.37 0.03 -16.06
CA ARG A 82 -8.03 0.49 -17.41
C ARG A 82 -8.69 -0.31 -18.52
N TYR A 83 -8.81 -1.63 -18.36
CA TYR A 83 -9.22 -2.54 -19.44
C TYR A 83 -10.42 -3.43 -19.10
N GLY A 84 -10.98 -3.31 -17.90
CA GLY A 84 -12.03 -4.17 -17.38
C GLY A 84 -11.50 -5.46 -16.73
N VAL A 85 -12.30 -6.01 -15.81
CA VAL A 85 -11.97 -7.24 -15.06
C VAL A 85 -11.83 -8.45 -15.99
N GLU A 86 -12.70 -8.58 -16.99
CA GLU A 86 -12.62 -9.67 -17.99
C GLU A 86 -11.25 -9.72 -18.70
N THR A 87 -10.73 -8.55 -19.12
CA THR A 87 -9.43 -8.47 -19.78
C THR A 87 -8.28 -8.82 -18.83
N LEU A 88 -8.38 -8.40 -17.56
CA LEU A 88 -7.43 -8.79 -16.52
C LEU A 88 -7.40 -10.33 -16.39
N LEU A 89 -8.55 -10.96 -16.22
CA LEU A 89 -8.65 -12.41 -15.99
C LEU A 89 -8.10 -13.24 -17.15
N ARG A 90 -8.25 -12.80 -18.40
CA ARG A 90 -7.66 -13.47 -19.58
C ARG A 90 -6.13 -13.42 -19.64
N SER A 91 -5.52 -12.53 -18.86
CA SER A 91 -4.08 -12.25 -18.90
C SER A 91 -3.31 -12.76 -17.69
N LYS A 92 -4.00 -13.47 -16.80
CA LYS A 92 -3.46 -14.16 -15.62
C LYS A 92 -3.29 -15.64 -15.94
#